data_AF-A0A1A9N3E3-F1
#
_entry.id   AF-A0A1A9N3E3-F1
#
_cell.length_a   1.000
_cell.length_b   1.000
_cell.length_c   1.000
_cell.angle_alpha   90.00
_cell.angle_beta   90.00
_cell.angle_gamma   90.00
#
_symmetry.space_group_name_H-M   'P 1'
#
loop_
_entity.id
_entity.type
_entity.pdbx_description
1 polymer ?
#
loop_
_entity_poly.entity_id
_entity_poly.type
_entity_poly.pdbx_seq_one_letter_code
_entity_poly.pdbx_strand_id
1 'polypeptide(L)'
;MDGVNSDYDDCRVLVATLRSRVIRHGHTDQRRLRAEIGQLIDLMETIGPPDEPFRSRLDAARSLVVLERLSAALDRVDALLSAVRRAGPAPRWKRQ
;
A
#
# COMPACT_ATOMS: atom_id res chain seq x y z
N MET A 1 -16.06 -10.97 11.85
CA MET A 1 -15.18 -11.30 10.70
C MET A 1 -14.47 -10.00 10.36
N ASP A 2 -13.49 -9.62 11.19
CA ASP A 2 -13.06 -8.21 11.34
C ASP A 2 -11.55 -7.99 11.08
N GLY A 3 -10.77 -9.05 10.90
CA GLY A 3 -9.30 -8.95 10.78
C GLY A 3 -8.83 -8.18 9.54
N VAL A 4 -9.48 -8.37 8.39
CA VAL A 4 -9.05 -7.76 7.13
C VAL A 4 -9.18 -6.23 7.15
N ASN A 5 -10.22 -5.68 7.80
CA ASN A 5 -10.36 -4.23 7.95
C ASN A 5 -9.28 -3.65 8.88
N SER A 6 -8.88 -4.41 9.90
CA SER A 6 -7.77 -4.02 10.80
C SER A 6 -6.46 -3.88 10.03
N ASP A 7 -6.12 -4.86 9.18
CA ASP A 7 -4.87 -4.87 8.43
C ASP A 7 -4.76 -3.67 7.46
N TYR A 8 -5.88 -3.26 6.85
CA TYR A 8 -5.91 -2.08 5.97
C TYR A 8 -5.79 -0.76 6.74
N ASP A 9 -6.40 -0.66 7.91
CA ASP A 9 -6.26 0.53 8.76
C ASP A 9 -4.82 0.64 9.32
N ASP A 10 -4.19 -0.48 9.66
CA ASP A 10 -2.78 -0.54 10.06
C ASP A 10 -1.86 -0.10 8.90
N CYS A 11 -2.13 -0.56 7.67
CA CYS A 11 -1.42 -0.08 6.48
C CYS A 11 -1.54 1.44 6.31
N ARG A 12 -2.71 2.05 6.60
CA ARG A 12 -2.88 3.51 6.49
C ARG A 12 -2.07 4.26 7.55
N VAL A 13 -2.02 3.76 8.78
CA VAL A 13 -1.17 4.33 9.84
C VAL A 13 0.31 4.24 9.44
N LEU A 14 0.74 3.11 8.87
CA LEU A 14 2.09 2.94 8.36
C LEU A 14 2.41 3.91 7.21
N VAL A 15 1.50 4.09 6.25
CA VAL A 15 1.65 5.09 5.17
C VAL A 15 1.83 6.49 5.72
N ALA A 16 1.01 6.91 6.68
CA ALA A 16 1.10 8.25 7.28
C ALA A 16 2.46 8.45 7.99
N THR A 17 2.92 7.41 8.71
CA THR A 17 4.21 7.41 9.41
C THR A 17 5.38 7.50 8.43
N LEU A 18 5.38 6.67 7.39
CA LEU A 18 6.41 6.68 6.34
C LEU A 18 6.42 8.00 5.58
N ARG A 19 5.25 8.55 5.23
CA ARG A 19 5.14 9.85 4.54
C ARG A 19 5.77 10.95 5.38
N SER A 20 5.47 10.97 6.68
CA SER A 20 6.06 11.95 7.61
C SER A 20 7.59 11.82 7.69
N ARG A 21 8.12 10.60 7.67
CA ARG A 21 9.57 10.35 7.68
C ARG A 21 10.24 10.67 6.35
N VAL A 22 9.60 10.40 5.21
CA VAL A 22 10.09 10.82 3.88
C VAL A 22 10.23 12.34 3.81
N ILE A 23 9.25 13.09 4.32
CA ILE A 23 9.29 14.55 4.34
C ILE A 23 10.40 15.09 5.24
N ARG A 24 10.58 14.50 6.45
CA ARG A 24 11.55 15.00 7.44
C ARG A 24 12.99 14.51 7.23
N HIS A 25 13.16 13.28 6.76
CA HIS A 25 14.45 12.57 6.76
C HIS A 25 14.76 11.91 5.41
N GLY A 26 14.00 12.22 4.34
CA GLY A 26 14.12 11.56 3.04
C GLY A 26 15.54 11.56 2.47
N HIS A 27 16.32 12.62 2.73
CA HIS A 27 17.70 12.76 2.25
C HIS A 27 18.73 11.94 3.05
N THR A 28 18.44 11.60 4.31
CA THR A 28 19.38 10.90 5.20
C THR A 28 19.09 9.40 5.26
N ASP A 29 17.82 9.02 5.24
CA ASP A 29 17.36 7.64 5.45
C ASP A 29 16.82 6.98 4.18
N GLN A 30 17.18 7.48 3.00
CA GLN A 30 16.54 7.10 1.72
C GLN A 30 16.53 5.58 1.47
N ARG A 31 17.65 4.87 1.69
CA ARG A 31 17.73 3.41 1.53
C ARG A 31 16.79 2.66 2.47
N ARG A 32 16.72 3.09 3.73
CA ARG A 32 15.87 2.48 4.75
C ARG A 32 14.40 2.72 4.42
N LEU A 33 14.03 3.95 4.07
CA LEU A 33 12.67 4.31 3.68
C LEU A 33 12.23 3.54 2.43
N ARG A 34 13.11 3.38 1.44
CA ARG A 34 12.85 2.55 0.26
C ARG A 34 12.52 1.10 0.63
N ALA A 35 13.29 0.50 1.54
CA ALA A 35 13.05 -0.87 1.99
C ALA A 35 11.73 -1.01 2.75
N GLU A 36 11.44 -0.08 3.68
CA GLU A 36 10.20 -0.11 4.46
C GLU A 36 8.95 0.12 3.60
N ILE A 37 9.03 1.01 2.59
CA ILE A 37 7.93 1.20 1.62
C ILE A 37 7.76 -0.06 0.75
N GLY A 38 8.85 -0.74 0.37
CA GLY A 38 8.79 -2.02 -0.34
C GLY A 38 8.05 -3.09 0.47
N GLN A 39 8.40 -3.23 1.76
CA GLN A 39 7.74 -4.18 2.67
C GLN A 39 6.24 -3.88 2.84
N LEU A 40 5.86 -2.61 2.91
CA LEU A 40 4.44 -2.21 2.95
C LEU A 40 3.71 -2.66 1.68
N ILE A 41 4.33 -2.51 0.50
CA ILE A 41 3.73 -2.95 -0.76
C ILE A 41 3.59 -4.49 -0.80
N ASP A 42 4.59 -5.22 -0.32
CA ASP A 42 4.55 -6.69 -0.25
C ASP A 42 3.48 -7.20 0.72
N LEU A 43 3.32 -6.52 1.87
CA LEU A 43 2.23 -6.78 2.80
C LEU A 43 0.87 -6.57 2.12
N MET A 44 0.71 -5.46 1.39
CA MET A 44 -0.52 -5.17 0.66
C MET A 44 -0.81 -6.16 -0.47
N GLU A 45 0.21 -6.71 -1.14
CA GLU A 45 -0.01 -7.81 -2.08
C GLU A 45 -0.55 -9.06 -1.39
N THR A 46 -0.11 -9.31 -0.15
CA THR A 46 -0.49 -10.50 0.63
C THR A 46 -1.93 -10.42 1.15
N ILE A 47 -2.35 -9.26 1.66
CA ILE A 47 -3.71 -9.05 2.23
C ILE A 47 -4.72 -8.54 1.19
N GLY A 48 -4.21 -8.16 0.03
CA GLY A 48 -4.92 -7.55 -1.08
C GLY A 48 -5.93 -8.45 -1.79
N PRO A 49 -6.87 -7.88 -2.56
CA PRO A 49 -7.61 -8.61 -3.58
C PRO A 49 -6.65 -9.29 -4.58
N PRO A 50 -6.90 -10.55 -4.99
CA PRO A 50 -6.03 -11.26 -5.92
C PRO A 50 -6.25 -10.86 -7.40
N ASP A 51 -6.97 -9.77 -7.68
CA ASP A 51 -7.31 -9.36 -9.05
C ASP A 51 -6.18 -8.59 -9.75
N GLU A 52 -6.13 -8.75 -11.08
CA GLU A 52 -5.13 -8.13 -11.95
C GLU A 52 -5.08 -6.58 -11.83
N PRO A 53 -6.23 -5.86 -11.78
CA PRO A 53 -6.22 -4.42 -11.52
C PRO A 53 -5.58 -4.02 -10.19
N PHE A 54 -5.70 -4.81 -9.13
CA PHE A 54 -5.05 -4.53 -7.86
C PHE A 54 -3.53 -4.73 -7.97
N ARG A 55 -3.09 -5.86 -8.52
CA ARG A 55 -1.66 -6.16 -8.72
C ARG A 55 -0.96 -5.14 -9.61
N SER A 56 -1.57 -4.78 -10.74
CA SER A 56 -1.04 -3.75 -11.65
C SER A 56 -0.84 -2.39 -10.96
N ARG A 57 -1.74 -2.01 -10.04
CA ARG A 57 -1.58 -0.76 -9.27
C ARG A 57 -0.49 -0.86 -8.21
N LEU A 58 -0.29 -2.02 -7.58
CA LEU A 58 0.85 -2.25 -6.69
C LEU A 58 2.18 -2.21 -7.44
N ASP A 59 2.26 -2.81 -8.62
CA ASP A 59 3.47 -2.77 -9.44
C ASP A 59 3.83 -1.36 -9.90
N ALA A 60 2.83 -0.52 -10.16
CA ALA A 60 3.05 0.91 -10.40
C ALA A 60 3.65 1.60 -9.16
N ALA A 61 3.21 1.24 -7.94
CA ALA A 61 3.82 1.75 -6.72
C ALA A 61 5.26 1.24 -6.53
N ARG A 62 5.54 -0.05 -6.80
CA ARG A 62 6.90 -0.62 -6.78
C ARG A 62 7.83 0.11 -7.75
N SER A 63 7.35 0.40 -8.95
CA SER A 63 8.11 1.15 -9.96
C SER A 63 8.51 2.53 -9.45
N LEU A 64 7.62 3.23 -8.73
CA LEU A 64 7.93 4.52 -8.11
C LEU A 64 8.99 4.38 -7.00
N VAL A 65 8.97 3.30 -6.23
CA VAL A 65 10.01 2.99 -5.22
C VAL A 65 11.36 2.76 -5.89
N VAL A 66 11.40 2.01 -7.00
CA VAL A 66 12.62 1.76 -7.77
C VAL A 66 13.21 3.06 -8.32
N LEU A 67 12.35 3.96 -8.81
CA LEU A 67 12.71 5.30 -9.28
C LEU A 67 12.99 6.30 -8.14
N GLU A 68 13.01 5.85 -6.89
CA GLU A 68 13.27 6.66 -5.69
C GLU A 68 12.25 7.80 -5.47
N ARG A 69 11.09 7.71 -6.12
CA ARG A 69 9.97 8.66 -5.99
C ARG A 69 9.08 8.26 -4.80
N LEU A 70 9.68 8.22 -3.61
CA LEU A 70 9.07 7.64 -2.41
C LEU A 70 7.73 8.27 -2.00
N SER A 71 7.61 9.60 -2.07
CA SER A 71 6.34 10.29 -1.78
C SER A 71 5.23 9.88 -2.75
N ALA A 72 5.55 9.81 -4.05
CA ALA A 72 4.59 9.39 -5.07
C ALA A 72 4.19 7.92 -4.93
N ALA A 73 5.12 7.05 -4.52
CA ALA A 73 4.83 5.66 -4.21
C ALA A 73 3.81 5.57 -3.06
N LEU A 74 4.02 6.34 -1.99
CA LEU A 74 3.09 6.40 -0.84
C LEU A 74 1.73 6.99 -1.23
N ASP A 75 1.67 8.01 -2.08
CA ASP A 75 0.41 8.55 -2.61
C ASP A 75 -0.37 7.50 -3.39
N ARG A 76 0.34 6.67 -4.18
CA ARG A 76 -0.27 5.58 -4.93
C ARG A 76 -0.83 4.49 -4.01
N VAL A 77 -0.07 4.13 -2.98
CA VAL A 77 -0.49 3.17 -1.96
C VAL A 77 -1.73 3.67 -1.19
N ASP A 78 -1.73 4.93 -0.75
CA ASP A 78 -2.85 5.55 -0.04
C ASP A 78 -4.14 5.58 -0.88
N ALA A 79 -4.01 5.89 -2.17
CA ALA A 79 -5.11 5.83 -3.12
C ALA A 79 -5.65 4.40 -3.29
N LEU A 80 -4.77 3.39 -3.27
CA LEU A 80 -5.16 1.98 -3.35
C LEU A 80 -5.92 1.53 -2.11
N LEU A 81 -5.41 1.83 -0.92
CA LEU A 81 -6.07 1.55 0.36
C LEU A 81 -7.47 2.18 0.40
N SER A 82 -7.59 3.43 -0.07
CA SER A 82 -8.86 4.13 -0.19
C SER A 82 -9.82 3.48 -1.19
N ALA A 83 -9.30 2.90 -2.28
CA ALA A 83 -10.11 2.18 -3.26
C ALA A 83 -10.62 0.84 -2.70
N VAL A 84 -9.78 0.06 -2.02
CA VAL A 84 -10.19 -1.22 -1.40
C VAL A 84 -11.27 -1.00 -0.34
N ARG A 85 -11.08 0.01 0.53
CA ARG A 85 -12.09 0.36 1.54
C ARG A 85 -13.44 0.74 0.91
N ARG A 86 -13.43 1.46 -0.22
CA ARG A 86 -14.65 1.87 -0.94
C ARG A 86 -15.32 0.72 -1.68
N ALA A 87 -14.55 -0.26 -2.15
CA ALA A 87 -15.09 -1.44 -2.82
C ALA A 87 -15.87 -2.36 -1.85
N GLY A 88 -15.58 -2.28 -0.54
CA GLY A 88 -16.16 -3.16 0.47
C GLY A 88 -15.75 -4.63 0.28
N PRO A 89 -16.08 -5.53 1.22
CA PRO A 89 -15.91 -6.95 0.99
C PRO A 89 -16.80 -7.36 -0.19
N ALA A 90 -16.20 -7.89 -1.25
CA ALA A 90 -16.95 -8.41 -2.39
C ALA A 90 -18.02 -9.40 -1.90
N PRO A 91 -19.29 -9.30 -2.36
CA PRO A 91 -20.33 -10.22 -1.93
C PRO A 91 -19.94 -11.65 -2.35
N ARG A 92 -19.75 -12.53 -1.35
CA ARG A 92 -19.49 -13.96 -1.52
C ARG A 92 -20.73 -14.71 -2.01
N TRP A 93 -21.35 -14.31 -3.11
CA TRP A 93 -22.44 -15.09 -3.72
C TRP A 93 -22.19 -15.26 -5.21
N LYS A 94 -21.50 -16.35 -5.56
CA LYS A 94 -21.71 -17.19 -6.75
C LYS A 94 -20.68 -18.34 -6.76
N ARG A 95 -20.92 -19.31 -5.87
CA ARG A 95 -20.66 -20.71 -6.16
C ARG A 95 -22.00 -21.43 -5.99
N GLN A 96 -22.74 -21.54 -7.08
CA GLN A 96 -23.69 -22.63 -7.32
C GLN A 96 -23.27 -23.26 -8.64
#